data_AF-A0A9P6XLW4-F1
#
_entry.id   AF-A0A9P6XLW4-F1
#
_cell.length_a   1.000
_cell.length_b   1.000
_cell.length_c   1.000
_cell.angle_alpha   90.00
_cell.angle_beta   90.00
_cell.angle_gamma   90.00
#
_symmetry.space_group_name_H-M   'P 1'
#
loop_
_entity.id
_entity.type
_entity.pdbx_description
1 polymer ?
#
loop_
_entity_poly.entity_id
_entity_poly.type
_entity_poly.pdbx_seq_one_letter_code
_entity_poly.pdbx_strand_id
1 'polypeptide(L)' 'MALSRTKQGYGLAWADLAGGRFLVNEVETDDALEAELARLEPAELLVPDEENWPEFLRQRTGVRRRAPCMT' A
#
# COMPACT_ATOMS: atom_id res chain seq x y z
N MET A 1 -6.16 -3.44 -1.01
CA MET A 1 -5.21 -2.91 0.00
C MET A 1 -5.01 -1.43 -0.24
N ALA A 2 -4.76 -0.64 0.78
CA ALA A 2 -4.39 0.77 0.67
C ALA A 2 -3.00 1.01 1.25
N LEU A 3 -2.25 1.90 0.62
CA LEU A 3 -0.91 2.33 1.01
C LEU A 3 -0.94 3.85 1.24
N SER A 4 -0.23 4.33 2.25
CA SER A 4 0.02 5.75 2.48
C SER A 4 1.52 5.98 2.71
N ARG A 5 1.97 7.22 2.45
CA ARG A 5 3.33 7.66 2.78
C ARG A 5 3.30 8.49 4.06
N THR A 6 4.29 8.29 4.91
CA THR A 6 4.50 9.10 6.12
C THR A 6 5.90 9.70 6.08
N LYS A 7 6.25 10.51 7.09
CA LYS A 7 7.62 11.04 7.22
C LYS A 7 8.66 9.96 7.55
N GLN A 8 8.20 8.81 8.05
CA GLN A 8 9.04 7.74 8.58
C GLN A 8 9.02 6.48 7.71
N GLY A 9 8.18 6.45 6.66
CA GLY A 9 8.05 5.30 5.77
C GLY A 9 6.64 5.19 5.19
N TYR A 10 6.04 4.02 5.37
CA TYR A 10 4.81 3.62 4.69
C TYR A 10 3.80 3.00 5.66
N GLY A 11 2.53 3.41 5.52
CA GLY A 11 1.41 2.78 6.19
C GLY A 11 0.65 1.88 5.22
N LEU A 12 0.33 0.65 5.63
CA LEU A 12 -0.48 -0.30 4.89
C LEU A 12 -1.77 -0.59 5.63
N ALA A 13 -2.88 -0.71 4.91
CA ALA A 13 -4.16 -1.12 5.45
C ALA A 13 -4.88 -2.10 4.51
N TRP A 14 -5.44 -3.18 5.04
CA TRP A 14 -6.20 -4.14 4.25
C TRP A 14 -7.25 -4.89 5.08
N ALA A 15 -8.24 -5.44 4.38
CA ALA A 15 -9.23 -6.33 4.95
C ALA A 15 -8.93 -7.77 4.55
N ASP A 16 -8.86 -8.67 5.53
CA ASP A 16 -8.95 -10.11 5.34
C ASP A 16 -10.44 -10.49 5.40
N LEU A 17 -11.06 -10.65 4.23
CA LEU A 17 -12.48 -10.96 4.11
C LEU A 17 -12.82 -12.36 4.61
N ALA A 18 -11.88 -13.30 4.54
CA ALA A 18 -12.10 -14.66 5.03
C ALA A 18 -12.20 -14.69 6.56
N GLY A 19 -11.38 -13.87 7.24
CA GLY A 19 -11.37 -13.75 8.69
C GLY A 19 -12.25 -12.63 9.26
N GLY A 20 -12.82 -11.77 8.42
CA GLY A 20 -13.57 -10.59 8.85
C GLY A 20 -12.71 -9.55 9.60
N ARG A 21 -11.40 -9.50 9.32
CA ARG A 21 -10.45 -8.65 10.05
C ARG A 21 -10.01 -7.48 9.20
N PHE A 22 -9.86 -6.33 9.85
CA PHE A 22 -9.16 -5.19 9.31
C PHE A 22 -7.77 -5.11 9.95
N LEU A 23 -6.75 -4.99 9.11
CA LEU A 23 -5.35 -5.06 9.48
C LEU A 23 -4.64 -3.78 9.02
N VAL A 24 -3.71 -3.33 9.84
CA VAL A 24 -2.81 -2.20 9.55
C VAL A 24 -1.38 -2.61 9.86
N ASN A 25 -0.43 -2.09 9.08
CA ASN A 25 1.00 -2.29 9.31
C ASN A 25 1.79 -1.03 8.90
N GLU A 26 2.99 -0.87 9.45
CA GLU A 26 3.92 0.20 9.08
C GLU A 26 5.31 -0.36 8.81
N VAL A 27 5.98 0.17 7.78
CA VAL A 27 7.36 -0.20 7.41
C VAL A 27 8.15 1.04 7.03
N GLU A 28 9.43 1.07 7.38
CA GLU A 28 10.26 2.27 7.24
C GLU A 28 10.98 2.38 5.89
N THR A 29 11.19 1.26 5.20
CA THR A 29 12.04 1.20 4.00
C THR A 29 11.32 0.66 2.77
N ASP A 30 11.84 1.01 1.60
CA ASP A 30 11.39 0.50 0.30
C ASP A 30 11.48 -1.03 0.23
N ASP A 31 12.58 -1.62 0.70
CA ASP A 31 12.79 -3.08 0.74
C ASP A 31 11.76 -3.78 1.63
N ALA A 32 11.45 -3.18 2.80
CA ALA A 32 10.46 -3.73 3.71
C ALA A 32 9.05 -3.65 3.11
N LEU A 33 8.73 -2.54 2.43
CA LEU A 33 7.47 -2.40 1.70
C LEU A 33 7.35 -3.43 0.56
N GLU A 34 8.40 -3.61 -0.23
CA GLU A 34 8.42 -4.60 -1.30
C GLU A 34 8.21 -6.01 -0.75
N ALA A 35 8.88 -6.37 0.35
CA ALA A 35 8.71 -7.64 1.03
C ALA A 35 7.27 -7.86 1.54
N GLU A 36 6.65 -6.84 2.14
CA GLU A 36 5.25 -6.92 2.60
C GLU A 36 4.27 -7.11 1.43
N LEU A 37 4.46 -6.36 0.33
CA LEU A 37 3.61 -6.47 -0.85
C LEU A 37 3.79 -7.83 -1.56
N ALA A 38 5.01 -8.36 -1.59
CA ALA A 38 5.30 -9.69 -2.11
C ALA A 38 4.69 -10.80 -1.26
N ARG A 39 4.66 -10.66 0.07
CA ARG A 39 4.03 -11.64 0.97
C ARG A 39 2.50 -11.62 0.88
N LEU A 40 1.91 -10.43 0.78
CA LEU A 40 0.45 -10.25 0.83
C LEU A 40 -0.23 -10.35 -0.53
N GLU A 41 0.53 -10.22 -1.63
CA GLU A 41 0.07 -10.30 -3.02
C GLU A 41 -1.32 -9.68 -3.27
N PRO A 42 -1.55 -8.40 -2.89
CA PRO A 42 -2.87 -7.81 -3.03
C PRO A 42 -3.29 -7.73 -4.50
N ALA A 43 -4.51 -8.19 -4.80
CA ALA A 43 -5.11 -8.11 -6.14
C ALA A 43 -5.31 -6.65 -6.61
N GLU A 44 -5.56 -5.73 -5.68
CA GLU A 44 -5.67 -4.29 -5.93
C GLU A 44 -4.94 -3.50 -4.83
N LEU A 45 -4.13 -2.54 -5.25
CA LEU A 45 -3.38 -1.64 -4.37
C LEU A 45 -3.76 -0.18 -4.65
N LEU A 46 -4.40 0.46 -3.69
CA LEU A 46 -4.78 1.86 -3.73
C LEU A 46 -3.64 2.71 -3.17
N VAL A 47 -3.20 3.71 -3.93
CA VAL A 47 -2.16 4.67 -3.51
C VAL A 47 -2.68 6.10 -3.67
N PRO A 48 -2.29 7.04 -2.79
CA PRO A 48 -2.49 8.47 -3.01
C PRO A 48 -1.99 8.90 -4.38
N ASP A 49 -2.68 9.86 -4.99
CA ASP A 49 -2.20 10.51 -6.22
C ASP A 49 -1.04 11.47 -5.90
N GLU A 50 0.08 10.87 -5.54
CA GLU A 50 1.35 11.51 -5.21
C GLU A 50 2.42 11.07 -6.21
N GLU A 51 3.42 11.92 -6.41
CA GLU A 51 4.57 11.61 -7.23
C GLU A 51 5.65 10.85 -6.45
N ASN A 52 6.66 10.33 -7.17
CA ASN A 52 7.85 9.72 -6.58
C ASN A 52 7.59 8.45 -5.75
N TRP A 53 6.63 7.61 -6.15
CA TRP A 53 6.55 6.22 -5.69
C TRP A 53 7.76 5.39 -6.17
N PRO A 54 8.27 4.45 -5.35
CA PRO A 54 9.33 3.53 -5.76
C PRO A 54 9.01 2.82 -7.08
N GLU A 55 10.04 2.44 -7.83
CA GLU A 55 9.86 1.89 -9.17
C GLU A 55 9.09 0.56 -9.16
N PHE A 56 9.39 -0.33 -8.21
CA PHE A 56 8.69 -1.62 -8.06
C PHE A 56 7.17 -1.42 -7.89
N LEU A 57 6.77 -0.34 -7.25
CA LEU A 57 5.37 0.04 -7.05
C LEU A 57 4.74 0.51 -8.36
N ARG A 58 5.46 1.30 -9.16
CA ARG A 58 4.97 1.80 -10.45
C ARG A 58 4.83 0.69 -11.50
N GLN A 59 5.67 -0.33 -11.44
CA GLN A 59 5.65 -1.47 -12.35
C GLN A 59 4.63 -2.55 -11.94
N ARG A 60 4.11 -2.49 -10.71
CA ARG A 60 3.18 -3.49 -10.19
C ARG A 60 1.81 -3.40 -10.88
N THR A 61 1.29 -4.55 -11.29
CA THR A 61 -0.08 -4.65 -11.82
C THR A 61 -1.10 -4.44 -10.71
N GLY A 62 -2.23 -3.82 -11.01
CA GLY A 62 -3.32 -3.63 -10.03
C GLY A 62 -3.15 -2.41 -9.12
N VAL A 63 -2.14 -1.57 -9.35
CA VAL A 63 -2.04 -0.27 -8.68
C VAL A 63 -3.09 0.70 -9.23
N ARG A 64 -3.76 1.41 -8.32
CA ARG A 64 -4.77 2.43 -8.62
C ARG A 64 -4.46 3.69 -7.82
N ARG A 65 -4.23 4.79 -8.53
CA ARG A 65 -4.10 6.11 -7.90
C ARG A 65 -5.47 6.62 -7.53
N ARG A 66 -5.62 7.12 -6.30
CA ARG A 66 -6.84 7.75 -5.82
C ARG A 66 -6.47 9.06 -5.15
N ALA A 67 -7.19 10.12 -5.52
CA ALA A 67 -7.15 11.35 -4.74
C ALA A 67 -7.61 11.02 -3.30
N PRO A 68 -6.99 11.63 -2.27
CA PRO A 68 -7.46 11.47 -0.90
C PRO A 68 -8.94 11.87 -0.85
N CYS A 69 -9.79 11.03 -0.25
CA CYS A 69 -11.18 11.40 -0.02
C CYS A 69 -11.20 12.49 1.04
N MET A 70 -11.20 13.75 0.61
CA MET A 70 -11.54 14.87 1.48
C MET A 70 -13.04 14.78 1.78
N THR A 71 -13.39 14.47 3.02
CA THR A 71 -14.70 14.73 3.61
C THR A 71 -14.46 15.23 5.02
#